data_AF-A0A821XQN3-F1
#
_entry.id   AF-A0A821XQN3-F1
#
_cell.length_a   1.000
_cell.length_b   1.000
_cell.length_c   1.000
_cell.angle_alpha   90.00
_cell.angle_beta   90.00
_cell.angle_gamma   90.00
#
_symmetry.space_group_name_H-M   'P 1'
#
loop_
_entity.id
_entity.type
_entity.pdbx_description
1 polymer ?
#
loop_
_entity_poly.entity_id
_entity_poly.type
_entity_poly.pdbx_seq_one_letter_code
_entity_poly.pdbx_strand_id
1 'polypeptide(L)'
;MEVVAWIAVCIFSCKLEGGFVRDWVVGNYTARPQNLLGNPKAWISYTNSIPYIDKEVVPADLDCHLPTHAYFDIEKFHDELYKYDITCKVFRQDWRYVLLIDEDAPTGPFTMDLIEPHVALTHDRIDFDVNNLSLEKDYTHELGMRVDIQQQPYLIELEAIVDNIKNKRFQILRPIDNLVQIRVDKMTKIRQWTQLGQPFSVVPSPNPKYSAVLVPLPQSTNLYQDIETDMKKKIGNSVQIVSIEQVKNPLLEDAYESMKKLIAKQCKSFNPNELPLYHGTKGPGIDGIRDDGYDDRYFNENGNWGE
;
A
#
# COMPACT_ATOMS: atom_id res chain seq x y z
N MET A 1 21.87 2.55 11.92
CA MET A 1 20.48 2.31 11.46
C MET A 1 19.58 1.80 12.59
N GLU A 2 19.91 0.69 13.26
CA GLU A 2 19.08 0.15 14.36
C GLU A 2 18.87 1.14 15.52
N VAL A 3 19.91 1.87 15.93
CA VAL A 3 19.79 2.93 16.95
C VAL A 3 18.80 4.02 16.51
N VAL A 4 18.84 4.42 15.24
CA VAL A 4 17.92 5.43 14.68
C VAL A 4 16.50 4.92 14.65
N ALA A 5 16.29 3.67 14.23
CA ALA A 5 14.98 3.01 14.28
C ALA A 5 14.44 2.95 15.72
N TRP A 6 15.28 2.60 16.70
CA TRP A 6 14.91 2.58 18.11
C TRP A 6 14.54 3.97 18.63
N ILE A 7 15.33 5.02 18.32
CA ILE A 7 15.01 6.40 18.70
C ILE A 7 13.66 6.82 18.11
N ALA A 8 13.45 6.59 16.80
CA ALA A 8 12.23 6.96 16.11
C ALA A 8 10.99 6.31 16.75
N VAL A 9 11.04 4.99 16.98
CA VAL A 9 9.89 4.24 17.50
C VAL A 9 9.69 4.47 19.00
N CYS A 10 10.74 4.34 19.81
CA CYS A 10 10.63 4.33 21.27
C CYS A 10 10.56 5.73 21.88
N ILE A 11 11.32 6.69 21.34
CA ILE A 11 11.41 8.05 21.91
C ILE A 11 10.38 8.96 21.24
N PHE A 12 10.26 8.89 19.91
CA PHE A 12 9.41 9.80 19.13
C PHE A 12 8.07 9.21 18.70
N SER A 13 7.79 7.95 19.07
CA SER A 13 6.50 7.30 18.78
C SER A 13 6.17 7.25 17.28
N CYS A 14 7.20 7.21 16.43
CA CYS A 14 7.04 6.97 15.00
C CYS A 14 6.66 5.50 14.76
N LYS A 15 5.96 5.24 13.67
CA LYS A 15 5.72 3.88 13.17
C LYS A 15 6.71 3.57 12.06
N LEU A 16 7.55 2.56 12.25
CA LEU A 16 8.53 2.11 11.26
C LEU A 16 7.92 1.05 10.36
N GLU A 17 8.10 1.18 9.06
CA GLU A 17 7.53 0.24 8.09
C GLU A 17 8.45 0.03 6.88
N GLY A 18 8.06 -0.90 6.00
CA GLY A 18 8.68 -1.01 4.68
C GLY A 18 9.95 -1.86 4.63
N GLY A 19 10.91 -1.42 3.80
CA GLY A 19 12.03 -2.24 3.34
C GLY A 19 12.98 -2.67 4.46
N PHE A 20 13.19 -1.83 5.46
CA PHE A 20 14.03 -2.15 6.62
C PHE A 20 13.47 -3.33 7.43
N VAL A 21 12.17 -3.31 7.73
CA VAL A 21 11.52 -4.40 8.49
C VAL A 21 11.60 -5.71 7.70
N ARG A 22 11.28 -5.64 6.40
CA ARG A 22 11.36 -6.79 5.49
C ARG A 22 12.77 -7.38 5.41
N ASP A 23 13.74 -6.58 4.94
CA ASP A 23 15.04 -7.09 4.53
C ASP A 23 15.97 -7.31 5.71
N TRP A 24 15.99 -6.38 6.68
CA TRP A 24 16.93 -6.41 7.79
C TRP A 24 16.37 -7.15 9.00
N VAL A 25 15.21 -6.72 9.52
CA VAL A 25 14.65 -7.27 10.77
C VAL A 25 14.25 -8.74 10.60
N VAL A 26 13.55 -9.07 9.52
CA VAL A 26 13.08 -10.45 9.26
C VAL A 26 14.05 -11.25 8.40
N GLY A 27 14.49 -10.67 7.28
CA GLY A 27 15.34 -11.35 6.29
C GLY A 27 16.81 -11.51 6.71
N ASN A 28 17.30 -10.66 7.62
CA ASN A 28 18.72 -10.56 7.97
C ASN A 28 19.63 -10.41 6.73
N TYR A 29 19.17 -9.64 5.74
CA TYR A 29 19.85 -9.42 4.47
C TYR A 29 20.77 -8.22 4.52
N THR A 30 21.97 -8.41 3.96
CA THR A 30 22.95 -7.34 3.73
C THR A 30 23.47 -7.38 2.31
N ALA A 31 23.55 -6.20 1.69
CA ALA A 31 24.21 -6.05 0.40
C ALA A 31 24.87 -4.67 0.32
N ARG A 32 26.00 -4.62 -0.39
CA ARG A 32 26.78 -3.41 -0.68
C ARG A 32 27.26 -3.47 -2.14
N PRO A 33 27.25 -2.34 -2.88
CA PRO A 33 27.73 -2.32 -4.27
C PRO A 33 29.22 -2.67 -4.31
N GLN A 34 29.60 -3.73 -5.02
CA GLN A 34 31.00 -4.22 -5.01
C GLN A 34 32.00 -3.18 -5.56
N ASN A 35 31.56 -2.40 -6.54
CA ASN A 35 32.32 -1.32 -7.16
C ASN A 35 32.54 -0.11 -6.23
N LEU A 36 31.80 0.00 -5.12
CA LEU A 36 31.84 1.15 -4.21
C LEU A 36 32.25 0.79 -2.78
N LEU A 37 32.78 -0.43 -2.55
CA LEU A 37 33.15 -0.92 -1.22
C LEU A 37 34.16 -0.03 -0.49
N GLY A 38 35.09 0.61 -1.23
CA GLY A 38 36.12 1.48 -0.66
C GLY A 38 35.70 2.94 -0.45
N ASN A 39 34.47 3.32 -0.84
CA ASN A 39 33.98 4.69 -0.72
C ASN A 39 32.47 4.70 -0.43
N PRO A 40 32.05 4.50 0.84
CA PRO A 40 30.64 4.47 1.20
C PRO A 40 29.86 5.73 0.84
N LYS A 41 30.54 6.89 0.81
CA LYS A 41 29.94 8.16 0.38
C LYS A 41 29.43 8.13 -1.05
N ALA A 42 30.02 7.28 -1.91
CA ALA A 42 29.58 7.09 -3.29
C ALA A 42 28.24 6.35 -3.41
N TRP A 43 27.69 5.82 -2.30
CA TRP A 43 26.36 5.21 -2.30
C TRP A 43 25.25 6.27 -2.35
N ILE A 44 25.57 7.55 -2.15
CA ILE A 44 24.60 8.64 -2.14
C ILE A 44 24.41 9.17 -3.55
N SER A 45 23.17 9.24 -3.99
CA SER A 45 22.74 9.92 -5.22
C SER A 45 21.71 10.98 -4.89
N TYR A 46 21.48 11.92 -5.82
CA TYR A 46 20.56 13.04 -5.61
C TYR A 46 19.54 13.14 -6.74
N THR A 47 18.27 13.28 -6.39
CA THR A 47 17.19 13.64 -7.32
C THR A 47 16.57 14.94 -6.84
N ASN A 48 16.62 16.01 -7.65
CA ASN A 48 16.11 17.33 -7.27
C ASN A 48 16.62 17.81 -5.89
N SER A 49 17.92 17.63 -5.63
CA SER A 49 18.58 17.93 -4.35
C SER A 49 18.17 17.08 -3.15
N ILE A 50 17.32 16.07 -3.34
CA ILE A 50 16.94 15.11 -2.30
C ILE A 50 17.87 13.89 -2.37
N PRO A 51 18.55 13.53 -1.27
CA PRO A 51 19.42 12.37 -1.25
C PRO A 51 18.62 11.07 -1.29
N TYR A 52 19.18 10.07 -1.95
CA TYR A 52 18.72 8.68 -1.87
C TYR A 52 19.93 7.75 -1.97
N ILE A 53 19.81 6.57 -1.39
CA ILE A 53 20.89 5.58 -1.39
C ILE A 53 20.78 4.66 -2.60
N ASP A 54 21.94 4.23 -3.10
CA ASP A 54 22.04 3.23 -4.17
C ASP A 54 21.14 2.02 -3.86
N LYS A 55 20.35 1.66 -4.86
CA LYS A 55 19.34 0.61 -4.79
C LYS A 55 19.89 -0.78 -4.50
N GLU A 56 21.20 -1.01 -4.62
CA GLU A 56 21.87 -2.27 -4.28
C GLU A 56 22.22 -2.37 -2.79
N VAL A 57 22.27 -1.26 -2.05
CA VAL A 57 22.52 -1.25 -0.61
C VAL A 57 21.33 -1.89 0.14
N VAL A 58 21.59 -2.79 1.09
CA VAL A 58 20.60 -3.35 2.03
C VAL A 58 21.17 -3.40 3.44
N PRO A 59 20.49 -2.86 4.46
CA PRO A 59 19.38 -1.92 4.36
C PRO A 59 19.87 -0.54 3.85
N ALA A 60 19.03 0.18 3.11
CA ALA A 60 19.35 1.46 2.49
C ALA A 60 18.68 2.65 3.19
N ASP A 61 17.46 2.44 3.67
CA ASP A 61 16.58 3.49 4.16
C ASP A 61 15.67 3.01 5.31
N LEU A 62 15.16 3.97 6.06
CA LEU A 62 14.12 3.81 7.07
C LEU A 62 12.87 4.58 6.65
N ASP A 63 11.71 3.93 6.53
CA ASP A 63 10.43 4.58 6.24
C ASP A 63 9.62 4.70 7.54
N CYS A 64 9.37 5.92 8.00
CA CYS A 64 8.66 6.18 9.25
C CYS A 64 7.46 7.09 9.06
N HIS A 65 6.32 6.70 9.60
CA HIS A 65 5.19 7.60 9.79
C HIS A 65 5.34 8.37 11.10
N LEU A 66 5.19 9.69 11.02
CA LEU A 66 5.16 10.56 12.19
C LEU A 66 3.90 10.28 13.05
N PRO A 67 3.99 10.49 14.37
CA PRO A 67 2.86 10.28 15.27
C PRO A 67 1.68 11.20 14.91
N THR A 68 0.47 10.64 14.91
CA THR A 68 -0.77 11.40 14.70
C THR A 68 -1.26 12.12 15.95
N HIS A 69 -0.77 11.69 17.12
CA HIS A 69 -1.24 12.12 18.44
C HIS A 69 -0.25 13.03 19.18
N ALA A 70 0.90 13.33 18.58
CA ALA A 70 1.94 14.13 19.19
C ALA A 70 2.65 14.99 18.14
N TYR A 71 3.15 16.15 18.58
CA TYR A 71 4.01 16.97 17.74
C TYR A 71 5.40 16.32 17.60
N PHE A 72 5.90 16.25 16.37
CA PHE A 72 7.25 15.77 16.09
C PHE A 72 8.20 16.97 15.98
N ASP A 73 9.19 17.02 16.87
CA ASP A 73 10.23 18.04 16.91
C ASP A 73 11.51 17.50 16.26
N ILE A 74 11.81 18.01 15.06
CA ILE A 74 12.95 17.56 14.26
C ILE A 74 14.30 17.95 14.88
N GLU A 75 14.37 19.10 15.56
CA GLU A 75 15.60 19.55 16.21
C GLU A 75 15.90 18.67 17.42
N LYS A 76 14.86 18.34 18.21
CA LYS A 76 15.00 17.38 19.30
C LYS A 76 15.37 15.99 18.80
N PHE A 77 14.82 15.55 17.67
CA PHE A 77 15.22 14.29 17.04
C PHE A 77 16.70 14.29 16.68
N HIS A 78 17.18 15.38 16.08
CA HIS A 78 18.59 15.58 15.76
C HIS A 78 19.48 15.56 17.02
N ASP A 79 19.05 16.23 18.11
CA ASP A 79 19.76 16.19 19.39
C ASP A 79 19.87 14.78 19.98
N GLU A 80 18.80 13.97 19.89
CA GLU A 80 18.84 12.57 20.34
C GLU A 80 19.81 11.72 19.50
N LEU A 81 19.89 11.94 18.18
CA LEU A 81 20.89 11.28 17.33
C LEU A 81 22.32 11.65 17.74
N TYR A 82 22.56 12.94 18.02
CA TYR A 82 23.88 13.44 18.36
C TYR A 82 24.45 12.81 19.64
N LYS A 83 23.59 12.41 20.60
CA LYS A 83 24.03 11.69 21.81
C LYS A 83 24.70 10.34 21.55
N TYR A 84 24.51 9.79 20.35
CA TYR A 84 25.09 8.52 19.91
C TYR A 84 26.17 8.72 18.83
N ASP A 85 26.69 9.95 18.68
CA ASP A 85 27.66 10.32 17.64
C ASP A 85 27.14 10.09 16.20
N ILE A 86 25.81 10.11 16.02
CA ILE A 86 25.16 9.95 14.72
C ILE A 86 24.97 11.32 14.08
N THR A 87 25.46 11.50 12.87
CA THR A 87 25.34 12.75 12.13
C THR A 87 24.12 12.73 11.22
N CYS A 88 23.42 13.85 11.10
CA CYS A 88 22.20 13.92 10.28
C CYS A 88 22.10 15.25 9.54
N LYS A 89 21.73 15.19 8.26
CA LYS A 89 21.32 16.35 7.45
C LYS A 89 19.85 16.22 7.10
N VAL A 90 19.08 17.26 7.36
CA VAL A 90 17.63 17.28 7.14
C VAL A 90 17.30 18.00 5.84
N PHE A 91 16.50 17.36 5.00
CA PHE A 91 15.95 17.91 3.76
C PHE A 91 14.43 17.91 3.86
N ARG A 92 13.79 19.03 3.53
CA ARG A 92 12.33 19.19 3.61
C ARG A 92 11.70 19.10 2.22
N GLN A 93 10.62 18.34 2.11
CA GLN A 93 9.67 18.36 0.99
C GLN A 93 8.28 18.69 1.53
N ASP A 94 7.29 18.99 0.69
CA ASP A 94 5.96 19.44 1.17
C ASP A 94 5.25 18.44 2.10
N TRP A 95 5.56 17.15 1.99
CA TRP A 95 4.81 16.05 2.63
C TRP A 95 5.66 15.15 3.54
N ARG A 96 6.97 15.38 3.62
CA ARG A 96 7.90 14.60 4.46
C ARG A 96 9.19 15.34 4.79
N TYR A 97 9.96 14.79 5.72
CA TYR A 97 11.38 15.08 5.88
C TYR A 97 12.20 13.90 5.33
N VAL A 98 13.29 14.18 4.63
CA VAL A 98 14.29 13.21 4.21
C VAL A 98 15.56 13.49 4.97
N LEU A 99 16.03 12.53 5.75
CA LEU A 99 17.22 12.64 6.58
C LEU A 99 18.34 11.83 5.91
N LEU A 100 19.48 12.46 5.66
CA LEU A 100 20.71 11.77 5.30
C LEU A 100 21.53 11.56 6.58
N ILE A 101 21.80 10.31 6.90
CA ILE A 101 22.44 9.93 8.16
C ILE A 101 23.82 9.35 7.86
N ASP A 102 24.81 9.77 8.64
CA ASP A 102 26.16 9.22 8.64
C ASP A 102 26.85 9.24 7.26
N GLU A 103 26.75 10.39 6.56
CA GLU A 103 27.34 10.63 5.23
C GLU A 103 28.80 10.19 5.11
N ASP A 104 29.60 10.51 6.13
CA ASP A 104 31.04 10.30 6.15
C ASP A 104 31.47 9.12 7.04
N ALA A 105 30.51 8.34 7.56
CA ALA A 105 30.82 7.22 8.44
C ALA A 105 31.40 6.01 7.66
N PRO A 106 32.34 5.25 8.25
CA PRO A 106 32.93 4.08 7.61
C PRO A 106 31.94 2.92 7.43
N THR A 107 30.90 2.85 8.25
CA THR A 107 29.79 1.89 8.11
C THR A 107 28.90 2.18 6.90
N GLY A 108 28.99 3.42 6.41
CA GLY A 108 28.30 3.96 5.26
C GLY A 108 26.97 4.63 5.57
N PRO A 109 26.54 5.51 4.67
CA PRO A 109 25.37 6.35 4.85
C PRO A 109 24.07 5.59 4.63
N PHE A 110 22.99 6.15 5.18
CA PHE A 110 21.63 5.72 4.89
C PHE A 110 20.65 6.89 4.93
N THR A 111 19.46 6.70 4.36
CA THR A 111 18.40 7.71 4.41
C THR A 111 17.28 7.33 5.38
N MET A 112 16.53 8.31 5.86
CA MET A 112 15.30 8.09 6.62
C MET A 112 14.22 9.05 6.13
N ASP A 113 13.08 8.50 5.77
CA ASP A 113 11.88 9.26 5.41
C ASP A 113 10.96 9.38 6.63
N LEU A 114 10.61 10.62 7.00
CA LEU A 114 9.62 10.94 8.03
C LEU A 114 8.38 11.50 7.36
N ILE A 115 7.36 10.66 7.17
CA ILE A 115 6.14 10.94 6.43
C ILE A 115 5.12 11.63 7.35
N GLU A 116 4.58 12.77 6.89
CA GLU A 116 3.63 13.55 7.68
C GLU A 116 2.25 12.87 7.77
N PRO A 117 1.55 12.99 8.92
CA PRO A 117 0.33 12.24 9.19
C PRO A 117 -0.84 12.62 8.29
N HIS A 118 -0.89 13.87 7.82
CA HIS A 118 -1.98 14.38 6.98
C HIS A 118 -1.82 14.02 5.48
N VAL A 119 -0.69 13.41 5.10
CA VAL A 119 -0.43 12.91 3.74
C VAL A 119 -0.57 11.39 3.67
N ALA A 120 -1.02 10.74 4.76
CA ALA A 120 -1.32 9.32 4.81
C ALA A 120 -2.54 8.89 3.95
N LEU A 121 -3.13 9.79 3.16
CA LEU A 121 -4.13 9.46 2.17
C LEU A 121 -3.44 8.82 0.95
N THR A 122 -3.77 7.55 0.68
CA THR A 122 -3.40 6.72 -0.49
C THR A 122 -2.10 5.90 -0.48
N HIS A 123 -1.59 5.49 0.69
CA HIS A 123 -0.85 4.22 0.79
C HIS A 123 -1.77 3.08 1.25
N ASP A 124 -3.02 3.12 0.79
CA ASP A 124 -4.03 2.07 0.97
C ASP A 124 -3.73 0.82 0.13
N ARG A 125 -2.77 0.89 -0.79
CA ARG A 125 -2.34 -0.25 -1.60
C ARG A 125 -0.90 -0.62 -1.31
N ILE A 126 -0.75 -1.79 -0.72
CA ILE A 126 0.54 -2.46 -0.60
C ILE A 126 0.88 -3.09 -1.95
N ASP A 127 2.11 -2.92 -2.41
CA ASP A 127 2.52 -3.57 -3.66
C ASP A 127 2.78 -5.06 -3.48
N PHE A 128 3.48 -5.42 -2.39
CA PHE A 128 3.93 -6.78 -2.08
C PHE A 128 3.58 -7.14 -0.65
N ASP A 129 3.13 -8.36 -0.41
CA ASP A 129 2.90 -8.93 0.92
C ASP A 129 4.04 -8.64 1.90
N VAL A 130 5.28 -8.80 1.44
CA VAL A 130 6.51 -8.59 2.22
C VAL A 130 6.82 -7.13 2.56
N ASN A 131 6.12 -6.15 1.96
CA ASN A 131 6.22 -4.72 2.31
C ASN A 131 5.16 -4.29 3.32
N ASN A 132 4.33 -5.22 3.78
CA ASN A 132 3.25 -4.95 4.71
C ASN A 132 3.71 -4.94 6.17
N LEU A 133 4.98 -5.23 6.48
CA LEU A 133 5.43 -5.31 7.86
C LEU A 133 5.71 -3.93 8.48
N SER A 134 5.44 -3.83 9.79
CA SER A 134 5.68 -2.63 10.58
C SER A 134 6.11 -2.96 12.02
N LEU A 135 6.77 -1.98 12.65
CA LEU A 135 7.14 -1.97 14.06
C LEU A 135 6.56 -0.73 14.74
N GLU A 136 5.98 -0.93 15.91
CA GLU A 136 5.29 0.12 16.66
C GLU A 136 5.83 0.23 18.09
N LYS A 137 5.56 1.37 18.71
CA LYS A 137 5.92 1.65 20.10
C LYS A 137 5.27 0.63 21.02
N ASP A 138 5.99 0.25 22.07
CA ASP A 138 5.61 -0.77 23.07
C ASP A 138 5.58 -2.23 22.55
N TYR A 139 5.64 -2.43 21.22
CA TYR A 139 5.64 -3.74 20.55
C TYR A 139 6.88 -3.94 19.67
N THR A 140 8.04 -3.39 20.08
CA THR A 140 9.27 -3.41 19.27
C THR A 140 9.86 -4.80 19.03
N HIS A 141 9.37 -5.81 19.75
CA HIS A 141 9.75 -7.22 19.60
C HIS A 141 8.70 -8.04 18.83
N GLU A 142 7.62 -7.40 18.38
CA GLU A 142 6.53 -8.04 17.65
C GLU A 142 6.40 -7.40 16.27
N LEU A 143 5.94 -8.18 15.29
CA LEU A 143 5.71 -7.69 13.93
C LEU A 143 4.22 -7.39 13.75
N GLY A 144 3.92 -6.18 13.30
CA GLY A 144 2.58 -5.77 12.88
C GLY A 144 2.45 -5.71 11.36
N MET A 145 1.21 -5.59 10.87
CA MET A 145 0.90 -5.33 9.46
C MET A 145 0.35 -3.92 9.26
N ARG A 146 0.67 -3.29 8.12
CA ARG A 146 0.15 -1.96 7.73
C ARG A 146 -1.32 -2.03 7.31
N VAL A 147 -1.65 -3.04 6.50
CA VAL A 147 -3.02 -3.38 6.10
C VAL A 147 -3.30 -4.79 6.56
N ASP A 148 -4.47 -4.99 7.16
CA ASP A 148 -4.95 -6.32 7.46
C ASP A 148 -5.30 -7.06 6.14
N ILE A 149 -4.49 -8.06 5.80
CA ILE A 149 -4.67 -8.94 4.64
C ILE A 149 -5.03 -10.38 5.05
N GLN A 150 -5.56 -10.53 6.26
CA GLN A 150 -6.09 -11.80 6.79
C GLN A 150 -7.59 -11.95 6.54
N GLN A 151 -8.24 -10.94 5.93
CA GLN A 151 -9.67 -10.92 5.66
C GLN A 151 -10.01 -11.45 4.26
N GLN A 152 -11.04 -12.29 4.19
CA GLN A 152 -11.57 -12.84 2.94
C GLN A 152 -11.81 -11.72 1.90
N PRO A 153 -11.54 -11.97 0.60
CA PRO A 153 -11.20 -13.25 -0.03
C PRO A 153 -9.71 -13.62 0.00
N TYR A 154 -8.86 -12.81 0.65
CA TYR A 154 -7.41 -12.99 0.65
C TYR A 154 -6.93 -13.31 2.07
N LEU A 155 -6.27 -14.47 2.25
CA LEU A 155 -5.79 -14.89 3.57
C LEU A 155 -4.28 -15.09 3.50
N ILE A 156 -3.54 -14.00 3.69
CA ILE A 156 -2.09 -14.05 3.91
C ILE A 156 -1.83 -13.78 5.39
N GLU A 157 -1.51 -14.85 6.11
CA GLU A 157 -1.11 -14.77 7.51
C GLU A 157 0.29 -14.14 7.65
N LEU A 158 0.56 -13.55 8.82
CA LEU A 158 1.84 -12.91 9.10
C LEU A 158 3.00 -13.90 8.96
N GLU A 159 2.80 -15.14 9.40
CA GLU A 159 3.72 -16.26 9.30
C GLU A 159 4.07 -16.59 7.85
N ALA A 160 3.10 -16.51 6.94
CA ALA A 160 3.31 -16.72 5.52
C ALA A 160 4.16 -15.59 4.92
N ILE A 161 3.93 -14.34 5.33
CA ILE A 161 4.76 -13.19 4.92
C ILE A 161 6.20 -13.41 5.41
N VAL A 162 6.38 -13.81 6.67
CA VAL A 162 7.70 -14.08 7.25
C VAL A 162 8.41 -15.22 6.52
N ASP A 163 7.71 -16.30 6.19
CA ASP A 163 8.26 -17.41 5.40
C ASP A 163 8.63 -16.95 3.97
N ASN A 164 7.79 -16.14 3.34
CA ASN A 164 8.07 -15.54 2.04
C ASN A 164 9.33 -14.68 2.09
N ILE A 165 9.48 -13.83 3.10
CA ILE A 165 10.69 -13.04 3.32
C ILE A 165 11.89 -13.95 3.41
N LYS A 166 11.91 -14.92 4.34
CA LYS A 166 13.05 -15.82 4.57
C LYS A 166 13.48 -16.56 3.30
N ASN A 167 12.53 -16.91 2.45
CA ASN A 167 12.76 -17.61 1.18
C ASN A 167 12.96 -16.68 -0.03
N LYS A 168 13.04 -15.36 0.18
CA LYS A 168 13.10 -14.32 -0.89
C LYS A 168 11.99 -14.48 -1.92
N ARG A 169 10.76 -14.68 -1.46
CA ARG A 169 9.56 -14.77 -2.27
C ARG A 169 8.63 -13.62 -1.96
N PHE A 170 7.83 -13.19 -2.93
CA PHE A 170 6.84 -12.14 -2.70
C PHE A 170 5.61 -12.35 -3.58
N GLN A 171 4.46 -11.94 -3.08
CA GLN A 171 3.18 -11.95 -3.78
C GLN A 171 2.80 -10.52 -4.14
N ILE A 172 2.41 -10.29 -5.39
CA ILE A 172 1.96 -8.97 -5.84
C ILE A 172 0.49 -8.78 -5.42
N LEU A 173 0.24 -7.70 -4.69
CA LEU A 173 -1.05 -7.38 -4.04
C LEU A 173 -1.83 -6.25 -4.73
N ARG A 174 -1.43 -5.84 -5.94
CA ARG A 174 -2.16 -4.87 -6.76
C ARG A 174 -1.96 -5.13 -8.27
N PRO A 175 -2.78 -4.55 -9.14
CA PRO A 175 -2.56 -4.61 -10.59
C PRO A 175 -1.19 -4.03 -10.96
N ILE A 176 -0.52 -4.67 -11.93
CA ILE A 176 0.78 -4.22 -12.41
C ILE A 176 0.58 -2.98 -13.30
N ASP A 177 1.03 -1.84 -12.79
CA ASP A 177 1.24 -0.61 -13.55
C ASP A 177 2.75 -0.35 -13.74
N ASN A 178 3.11 0.73 -14.43
CA ASN A 178 4.51 1.06 -14.70
C ASN A 178 5.35 1.23 -13.41
N LEU A 179 4.77 1.77 -12.33
CA LEU A 179 5.47 1.98 -11.07
C LEU A 179 5.68 0.64 -10.35
N VAL A 180 4.65 -0.20 -10.31
CA VAL A 180 4.74 -1.55 -9.75
C VAL A 180 5.76 -2.37 -10.53
N GLN A 181 5.79 -2.28 -11.86
CA GLN A 181 6.76 -3.01 -12.67
C GLN A 181 8.21 -2.60 -12.35
N ILE A 182 8.47 -1.31 -12.14
CA ILE A 182 9.80 -0.83 -11.69
C ILE A 182 10.17 -1.45 -10.34
N ARG A 183 9.21 -1.54 -9.42
CA ARG A 183 9.42 -2.16 -8.09
C ARG A 183 9.63 -3.67 -8.19
N VAL A 184 8.89 -4.36 -9.06
CA VAL A 184 9.06 -5.79 -9.36
C VAL A 184 10.46 -6.05 -9.95
N ASP A 185 10.89 -5.23 -10.90
CA ASP A 185 12.23 -5.30 -11.48
C ASP A 185 13.32 -5.10 -10.43
N LYS A 186 13.14 -4.19 -9.47
CA LYS A 186 14.05 -4.03 -8.32
C LYS A 186 14.10 -5.31 -7.48
N MET A 187 12.95 -5.88 -7.12
CA MET A 187 12.88 -7.10 -6.31
C MET A 187 13.54 -8.29 -7.02
N THR A 188 13.26 -8.48 -8.31
CA THR A 188 13.72 -9.65 -9.07
C THR A 188 15.15 -9.50 -9.57
N LYS A 189 15.47 -8.42 -10.30
CA LYS A 189 16.76 -8.26 -11.00
C LYS A 189 17.89 -7.84 -10.07
N ILE A 190 17.58 -7.12 -8.99
CA ILE A 190 18.60 -6.57 -8.07
C ILE A 190 18.64 -7.36 -6.77
N ARG A 191 17.48 -7.55 -6.12
CA ARG A 191 17.42 -8.22 -4.82
C ARG A 191 17.40 -9.76 -4.92
N GLN A 192 17.20 -10.31 -6.12
CA GLN A 192 17.11 -11.75 -6.39
C GLN A 192 15.93 -12.42 -5.67
N TRP A 193 14.78 -11.74 -5.62
CA TRP A 193 13.54 -12.29 -5.11
C TRP A 193 12.72 -12.94 -6.24
N THR A 194 11.88 -13.91 -5.87
CA THR A 194 11.03 -14.65 -6.80
C THR A 194 9.56 -14.30 -6.58
N GLN A 195 8.84 -13.95 -7.64
CA GLN A 195 7.40 -13.73 -7.56
C GLN A 195 6.67 -15.06 -7.32
N LEU A 196 5.73 -15.06 -6.38
CA LEU A 196 4.76 -16.11 -6.16
C LEU A 196 3.45 -15.79 -6.88
N GLY A 197 2.87 -16.82 -7.49
CA GLY A 197 1.53 -16.78 -8.03
C GLY A 197 1.28 -15.69 -9.07
N GLN A 198 0.00 -15.50 -9.37
CA GLN A 198 -0.47 -14.39 -10.19
C GLN A 198 -0.77 -13.19 -9.29
N PRO A 199 -0.59 -11.94 -9.77
CA PRO A 199 -1.00 -10.75 -9.04
C PRO A 199 -2.49 -10.80 -8.69
N PHE A 200 -2.85 -10.35 -7.50
CA PHE A 200 -4.24 -10.10 -7.13
C PHE A 200 -4.34 -8.78 -6.40
N SER A 201 -5.47 -8.09 -6.48
CA SER A 201 -5.63 -6.76 -5.90
C SER A 201 -6.23 -6.84 -4.51
N VAL A 202 -5.41 -6.65 -3.49
CA VAL A 202 -5.90 -6.37 -2.14
C VAL A 202 -6.45 -4.95 -2.12
N VAL A 203 -7.71 -4.83 -1.70
CA VAL A 203 -8.30 -3.56 -1.31
C VAL A 203 -8.63 -3.69 0.16
N PRO A 204 -8.15 -2.79 1.04
CA PRO A 204 -8.50 -2.81 2.45
C PRO A 204 -10.01 -2.75 2.62
N SER A 205 -10.53 -3.47 3.62
CA SER A 205 -11.90 -3.25 4.09
C SER A 205 -12.08 -1.77 4.43
N PRO A 206 -13.25 -1.17 4.15
CA PRO A 206 -13.54 0.19 4.56
C PRO A 206 -13.31 0.35 6.07
N ASN A 207 -12.89 1.55 6.46
CA ASN A 207 -12.89 1.92 7.88
C ASN A 207 -14.25 1.56 8.50
N PRO A 208 -14.34 1.07 9.74
CA PRO A 208 -15.62 0.73 10.37
C PRO A 208 -16.68 1.83 10.36
N LYS A 209 -16.28 3.10 10.15
CA LYS A 209 -17.19 4.24 9.97
C LYS A 209 -17.89 4.30 8.61
N TYR A 210 -17.37 3.59 7.60
CA TYR A 210 -17.87 3.60 6.23
C TYR A 210 -18.28 2.18 5.83
N SER A 211 -19.37 2.04 5.08
CA SER A 211 -19.83 0.73 4.57
C SER A 211 -19.06 0.30 3.32
N ALA A 212 -18.45 1.25 2.60
CA ALA A 212 -17.82 1.01 1.32
C ALA A 212 -16.59 1.90 1.06
N VAL A 213 -15.73 1.47 0.14
CA VAL A 213 -14.64 2.26 -0.45
C VAL A 213 -14.83 2.34 -1.97
N LEU A 214 -14.57 3.51 -2.55
CA LEU A 214 -14.45 3.68 -3.99
C LEU A 214 -12.98 3.62 -4.39
N VAL A 215 -12.68 2.72 -5.30
CA VAL A 215 -11.31 2.41 -5.72
C VAL A 215 -11.16 2.84 -7.19
N PRO A 216 -10.40 3.91 -7.49
CA PRO A 216 -10.18 4.31 -8.87
C PRO A 216 -9.56 3.17 -9.67
N LEU A 217 -10.15 2.90 -10.84
CA LEU A 217 -9.71 1.87 -11.77
C LEU A 217 -8.81 2.52 -12.84
N PRO A 218 -7.50 2.19 -12.89
CA PRO A 218 -6.60 2.79 -13.88
C PRO A 218 -6.95 2.38 -15.31
N GLN A 219 -6.82 3.32 -16.26
CA GLN A 219 -7.08 3.10 -17.70
C GLN A 219 -6.23 1.99 -18.32
N SER A 220 -5.08 1.70 -17.72
CA SER A 220 -4.18 0.64 -18.16
C SER A 220 -4.66 -0.77 -17.80
N THR A 221 -5.70 -0.90 -16.98
CA THR A 221 -6.20 -2.22 -16.57
C THR A 221 -7.15 -2.81 -17.62
N ASN A 222 -7.09 -4.14 -17.80
CA ASN A 222 -8.01 -4.85 -18.70
C ASN A 222 -9.47 -4.59 -18.31
N LEU A 223 -9.79 -4.60 -17.01
CA LEU A 223 -11.15 -4.34 -16.54
C LEU A 223 -11.65 -2.94 -16.96
N TYR A 224 -10.79 -1.91 -16.89
CA TYR A 224 -11.17 -0.59 -17.37
C TYR A 224 -11.48 -0.63 -18.87
N GLN A 225 -10.59 -1.23 -19.65
CA GLN A 225 -10.72 -1.33 -21.10
C GLN A 225 -11.96 -2.14 -21.51
N ASP A 226 -12.28 -3.20 -20.78
CA ASP A 226 -13.45 -4.05 -20.99
C ASP A 226 -14.74 -3.27 -20.72
N ILE A 227 -14.83 -2.57 -19.58
CA ILE A 227 -15.99 -1.74 -19.24
C ILE A 227 -16.12 -0.58 -20.23
N GLU A 228 -15.02 0.10 -20.57
CA GLU A 228 -15.02 1.18 -21.55
C GLU A 228 -15.52 0.70 -22.91
N THR A 229 -15.02 -0.46 -23.37
CA THR A 229 -15.42 -1.04 -24.65
C THR A 229 -16.88 -1.46 -24.65
N ASP A 230 -17.35 -2.13 -23.60
CA ASP A 230 -18.75 -2.56 -23.49
C ASP A 230 -19.71 -1.37 -23.39
N MET A 231 -19.34 -0.32 -22.65
CA MET A 231 -20.14 0.89 -22.49
C MET A 231 -20.21 1.69 -23.80
N LYS A 232 -19.07 1.89 -24.49
CA LYS A 232 -19.05 2.53 -25.82
C LYS A 232 -19.86 1.75 -26.85
N LYS A 233 -19.82 0.41 -26.79
CA LYS A 233 -20.60 -0.45 -27.69
C LYS A 233 -22.11 -0.38 -27.43
N LYS A 234 -22.53 -0.34 -26.16
CA LYS A 234 -23.95 -0.39 -25.78
C LYS A 234 -24.63 0.98 -25.74
N ILE A 235 -23.93 2.02 -25.30
CA ILE A 235 -24.49 3.36 -25.10
C ILE A 235 -24.10 4.30 -26.24
N GLY A 236 -22.90 4.13 -26.81
CA GLY A 236 -22.42 4.85 -28.00
C GLY A 236 -21.05 5.49 -27.81
N ASN A 237 -20.33 5.67 -28.92
CA ASN A 237 -18.95 6.21 -28.93
C ASN A 237 -18.85 7.69 -28.52
N SER A 238 -19.97 8.40 -28.40
CA SER A 238 -20.01 9.81 -27.96
C SER A 238 -19.93 9.97 -26.44
N VAL A 239 -20.02 8.88 -25.67
CA VAL A 239 -19.87 8.92 -24.22
C VAL A 239 -18.40 9.12 -23.86
N GLN A 240 -18.09 10.26 -23.24
CA GLN A 240 -16.79 10.50 -22.63
C GLN A 240 -16.81 9.98 -21.19
N ILE A 241 -16.03 8.92 -20.94
CA ILE A 241 -15.84 8.37 -19.59
C ILE A 241 -14.84 9.26 -18.84
N VAL A 242 -15.29 9.87 -17.75
CA VAL A 242 -14.44 10.73 -16.90
C VAL A 242 -13.59 9.90 -15.95
N SER A 243 -14.22 8.91 -15.29
CA SER A 243 -13.57 7.97 -14.39
C SER A 243 -14.36 6.66 -14.35
N ILE A 244 -13.69 5.59 -13.94
CA ILE A 244 -14.33 4.34 -13.54
C ILE A 244 -13.82 4.02 -12.14
N GLU A 245 -14.73 3.79 -11.21
CA GLU A 245 -14.42 3.47 -9.83
C GLU A 245 -15.04 2.11 -9.49
N GLN A 246 -14.26 1.24 -8.86
CA GLN A 246 -14.75 -0.01 -8.34
C GLN A 246 -15.32 0.22 -6.94
N VAL A 247 -16.59 -0.14 -6.75
CA VAL A 247 -17.22 -0.14 -5.43
C VAL A 247 -16.77 -1.38 -4.66
N LYS A 248 -16.27 -1.18 -3.44
CA LYS A 248 -15.90 -2.24 -2.50
C LYS A 248 -16.69 -2.10 -1.22
N ASN A 249 -17.76 -2.89 -1.09
CA ASN A 249 -18.63 -2.96 0.08
C ASN A 249 -18.72 -4.44 0.52
N PRO A 250 -17.92 -4.87 1.53
CA PRO A 250 -17.85 -6.28 1.92
C PRO A 250 -19.20 -6.85 2.37
N LEU A 251 -20.03 -6.04 3.04
CA LEU A 251 -21.34 -6.50 3.52
C LEU A 251 -22.28 -6.83 2.35
N LEU A 252 -22.29 -5.98 1.32
CA LEU A 252 -23.08 -6.23 0.11
C LEU A 252 -22.51 -7.37 -0.73
N GLU A 253 -21.18 -7.48 -0.84
CA GLU A 253 -20.50 -8.56 -1.56
C GLU A 253 -20.79 -9.93 -0.92
N ASP A 254 -20.72 -10.04 0.41
CA ASP A 254 -21.05 -11.24 1.16
C ASP A 254 -22.53 -11.64 1.02
N ALA A 255 -23.44 -10.65 1.12
CA ALA A 255 -24.86 -10.87 0.91
C ALA A 255 -25.15 -11.35 -0.52
N TYR A 256 -24.52 -10.73 -1.52
CA TYR A 256 -24.65 -11.08 -2.92
C TYR A 256 -24.16 -12.50 -3.20
N GLU A 257 -22.93 -12.85 -2.80
CA GLU A 257 -22.35 -14.18 -3.03
C GLU A 257 -23.10 -15.29 -2.28
N SER A 258 -23.62 -14.98 -1.08
CA SER A 258 -24.50 -15.90 -0.35
C SER A 258 -25.80 -16.17 -1.11
N MET A 259 -26.44 -15.12 -1.62
CA MET A 259 -27.68 -15.24 -2.38
C MET A 259 -27.45 -15.96 -3.72
N LYS A 260 -26.38 -15.63 -4.43
CA LYS A 260 -25.96 -16.28 -5.68
C LYS A 260 -25.80 -17.79 -5.49
N LYS A 261 -25.16 -18.23 -4.41
CA LYS A 261 -25.02 -19.66 -4.06
C LYS A 261 -26.37 -20.33 -3.77
N LEU A 262 -27.29 -19.62 -3.12
CA LEU A 262 -28.65 -20.12 -2.86
C LEU A 262 -29.44 -20.28 -4.16
N ILE A 263 -29.42 -19.27 -5.03
CA ILE A 263 -30.07 -19.30 -6.35
C ILE A 263 -29.49 -20.42 -7.21
N ALA A 264 -28.15 -20.56 -7.25
CA ALA A 264 -27.49 -21.61 -8.00
C ALA A 264 -28.01 -23.00 -7.63
N LYS A 265 -28.21 -23.30 -6.33
CA LYS A 265 -28.78 -24.58 -5.86
C LYS A 265 -30.22 -24.82 -6.34
N GLN A 266 -30.96 -23.77 -6.69
CA GLN A 266 -32.34 -23.84 -7.18
C GLN A 266 -32.41 -23.89 -8.71
N CYS A 267 -31.31 -23.60 -9.41
CA CYS A 267 -31.25 -23.57 -10.88
C CYS A 267 -30.74 -24.89 -11.46
N LYS A 268 -31.16 -25.19 -12.71
CA LYS A 268 -30.59 -26.32 -13.46
C LYS A 268 -29.09 -26.12 -13.66
N SER A 269 -28.32 -27.20 -13.50
CA SER A 269 -26.86 -27.20 -13.67
C SER A 269 -26.10 -26.27 -12.73
N PHE A 270 -26.69 -25.88 -11.60
CA PHE A 270 -26.06 -24.97 -10.63
C PHE A 270 -25.65 -23.61 -11.20
N ASN A 271 -26.36 -23.13 -12.23
CA ASN A 271 -26.06 -21.85 -12.88
C ASN A 271 -27.06 -20.77 -12.42
N PRO A 272 -26.64 -19.75 -11.66
CA PRO A 272 -27.51 -18.66 -11.21
C PRO A 272 -27.87 -17.64 -12.31
N ASN A 273 -27.33 -17.78 -13.53
CA ASN A 273 -27.55 -16.86 -14.65
C ASN A 273 -27.18 -15.40 -14.35
N GLU A 274 -26.01 -15.20 -13.74
CA GLU A 274 -25.43 -13.89 -13.44
C GLU A 274 -25.11 -13.10 -14.72
N LEU A 275 -25.51 -11.83 -14.77
CA LEU A 275 -25.30 -10.95 -15.92
C LEU A 275 -24.85 -9.55 -15.47
N PRO A 276 -23.82 -8.97 -16.10
CA PRO A 276 -23.45 -7.58 -15.88
C PRO A 276 -24.43 -6.65 -16.61
N LEU A 277 -25.09 -5.77 -15.85
CA LEU A 277 -26.08 -4.80 -16.35
C LEU A 277 -25.69 -3.37 -15.94
N TYR A 278 -26.22 -2.38 -16.67
CA TYR A 278 -26.02 -0.96 -16.36
C TYR A 278 -27.22 -0.40 -15.60
N HIS A 279 -26.94 0.45 -14.63
CA HIS A 279 -27.93 1.24 -13.89
C HIS A 279 -27.48 2.69 -13.86
N GLY A 280 -28.34 3.60 -14.32
CA GLY A 280 -28.11 5.04 -14.24
C GLY A 280 -28.75 5.60 -12.98
N THR A 281 -28.05 6.49 -12.27
CA THR A 281 -28.54 7.21 -11.09
C THR A 281 -27.91 8.60 -11.07
N LYS A 282 -28.36 9.48 -10.18
CA LYS A 282 -27.79 10.81 -10.00
C LYS A 282 -27.85 11.31 -8.57
N GLY A 283 -27.00 12.30 -8.30
CA GLY A 283 -27.01 13.09 -7.09
C GLY A 283 -26.88 12.19 -5.86
N PRO A 284 -27.81 12.30 -4.89
CA PRO A 284 -27.78 11.47 -3.71
C PRO A 284 -27.64 9.97 -4.07
N GLY A 285 -28.37 9.43 -5.07
CA GLY A 285 -28.53 7.98 -5.27
C GLY A 285 -27.23 7.17 -5.36
N ILE A 286 -26.16 7.84 -5.77
CA ILE A 286 -24.79 7.33 -5.80
C ILE A 286 -24.33 6.85 -4.41
N ASP A 287 -24.51 7.66 -3.37
CA ASP A 287 -24.08 7.35 -2.00
C ASP A 287 -24.93 6.22 -1.40
N GLY A 288 -26.25 6.27 -1.60
CA GLY A 288 -27.16 5.22 -1.14
C GLY A 288 -26.86 3.86 -1.77
N ILE A 289 -26.69 3.79 -3.09
CA ILE A 289 -26.35 2.55 -3.78
C ILE A 289 -24.96 2.03 -3.35
N ARG A 290 -24.00 2.93 -3.15
CA ARG A 290 -22.65 2.58 -2.67
C ARG A 290 -22.70 1.93 -1.29
N ASP A 291 -23.44 2.50 -0.36
CA ASP A 291 -23.39 2.11 1.05
C ASP A 291 -24.39 1.00 1.40
N ASP A 292 -25.60 1.04 0.82
CA ASP A 292 -26.73 0.19 1.20
C ASP A 292 -27.21 -0.74 0.05
N GLY A 293 -26.72 -0.53 -1.17
CA GLY A 293 -27.12 -1.30 -2.34
C GLY A 293 -28.39 -0.77 -3.00
N TYR A 294 -28.96 -1.56 -3.91
CA TYR A 294 -30.19 -1.20 -4.61
C TYR A 294 -31.42 -1.48 -3.73
N ASP A 295 -32.33 -0.51 -3.67
CA ASP A 295 -33.59 -0.66 -2.95
C ASP A 295 -34.77 -0.19 -3.82
N ASP A 296 -35.62 -1.15 -4.16
CA ASP A 296 -36.75 -1.00 -5.06
C ASP A 296 -37.93 -0.23 -4.45
N ARG A 297 -37.87 0.11 -3.17
CA ARG A 297 -38.90 0.92 -2.49
C ARG A 297 -38.78 2.41 -2.81
N TYR A 298 -37.68 2.86 -3.43
CA TYR A 298 -37.37 4.27 -3.64
C TYR A 298 -37.58 4.79 -5.07
N PHE A 299 -38.36 4.09 -5.91
CA PHE A 299 -38.67 4.49 -7.29
C PHE A 299 -39.70 5.63 -7.42
N ASN A 300 -40.17 6.23 -6.31
CA ASN A 300 -41.16 7.30 -6.31
C ASN A 300 -40.51 8.67 -6.03
N GLU A 301 -41.12 9.76 -6.54
CA GLU A 301 -40.63 11.16 -6.49
C GLU A 301 -40.33 11.72 -5.07
N ASN A 302 -40.53 10.92 -4.01
CA ASN A 302 -40.26 11.26 -2.61
C ASN A 302 -39.19 10.36 -1.94
N GLY A 303 -38.57 9.43 -2.68
CA GLY A 303 -37.49 8.56 -2.20
C GLY A 303 -36.11 9.16 -2.49
N ASN A 304 -35.19 9.06 -1.53
CA ASN A 304 -33.90 9.77 -1.60
C ASN A 304 -32.96 9.33 -2.75
N TRP A 305 -33.20 8.22 -3.43
CA TRP A 305 -32.15 7.56 -4.23
C TRP A 305 -32.58 6.97 -5.60
N GLY A 306 -33.74 7.34 -6.16
CA GLY A 306 -34.32 6.70 -7.35
C GLY A 306 -34.82 7.61 -8.47
N GLU A 307 -33.96 8.48 -9.01
CA GLU A 307 -34.14 9.11 -10.34
C GLU A 307 -32.92 8.91 -11.26
#